data_AF-A0A1C6GU98-F1
#
_entry.id   AF-A0A1C6GU98-F1
#
_cell.length_a   1.000
_cell.length_b   1.000
_cell.length_c   1.000
_cell.angle_alpha   90.00
_cell.angle_beta   90.00
_cell.angle_gamma   90.00
#
_symmetry.space_group_name_H-M   'P 1'
#
loop_
_entity.id
_entity.type
_entity.pdbx_description
1 polymer ?
#
loop_
_entity_poly.entity_id
_entity_poly.type
_entity_poly.pdbx_seq_one_letter_code
_entity_poly.pdbx_strand_id
1 'polypeptide(L)' 'MREKAEKPAKRLSYFLGMTDREISKKLHVVHQAVSKRRLVTLKELYEYLVKEGFEWPDM' A
#
# COMPACT_ATOMS: atom_id res chain seq x y z
N MET A 1 -2.17 27.13 0.42
CA MET A 1 -1.91 25.82 1.07
C MET A 1 -2.16 24.75 0.01
N ARG A 2 -1.14 23.95 -0.37
CA ARG A 2 -1.32 22.88 -1.37
C ARG A 2 -1.71 21.60 -0.64
N GLU A 3 -2.98 21.24 -0.76
CA GLU A 3 -3.50 19.94 -0.33
C GLU A 3 -2.76 18.86 -1.14
N LYS A 4 -1.85 18.13 -0.48
CA LYS A 4 -1.24 16.93 -1.08
C LYS A 4 -2.30 15.83 -1.06
N ALA A 5 -3.20 15.88 -2.06
CA ALA A 5 -4.11 14.79 -2.40
C ALA A 5 -3.33 13.64 -3.04
N GLU A 6 -2.43 13.04 -2.29
CA GLU A 6 -1.68 11.88 -2.73
C GLU A 6 -1.90 10.80 -1.68
N LYS A 7 -2.70 9.79 -2.06
CA LYS A 7 -2.61 8.36 -1.69
C LYS A 7 -3.98 7.66 -1.55
N PRO A 8 -4.93 7.78 -2.52
CA PRO A 8 -6.02 6.79 -2.59
C PRO A 8 -5.45 5.39 -2.81
N ALA A 9 -4.42 5.23 -3.65
CA ALA A 9 -3.79 3.94 -3.94
C ALA A 9 -3.19 3.23 -2.71
N LYS A 10 -2.70 3.98 -1.71
CA LYS A 10 -2.04 3.44 -0.50
C LYS A 10 -3.04 2.92 0.54
N ARG A 11 -4.31 3.34 0.46
CA ARG A 11 -5.39 2.93 1.36
C ARG A 11 -6.26 1.80 0.78
N LEU A 12 -6.44 1.78 -0.54
CA LEU A 12 -7.37 0.87 -1.22
C LEU A 12 -6.98 -0.61 -1.10
N SER A 13 -5.69 -0.99 -1.17
CA SER A 13 -5.31 -2.42 -1.11
C SER A 13 -5.47 -3.03 0.28
N TYR A 14 -5.23 -2.25 1.34
CA TYR A 14 -5.29 -2.73 2.72
C TYR A 14 -6.73 -2.76 3.28
N PHE A 15 -7.59 -1.83 2.84
CA PHE A 15 -8.97 -1.70 3.36
C PHE A 15 -10.07 -2.34 2.50
N LEU A 16 -9.84 -2.62 1.22
CA LEU A 16 -10.90 -3.11 0.33
C LEU A 16 -10.72 -4.55 -0.15
N GLY A 17 -9.67 -5.26 0.27
CA GLY A 17 -9.39 -6.62 -0.20
C GLY A 17 -9.15 -6.71 -1.72
N MET A 18 -8.79 -5.59 -2.36
CA MET A 18 -8.60 -5.53 -3.81
C MET A 18 -7.21 -6.05 -4.20
N THR A 19 -7.18 -6.84 -5.26
CA THR A 19 -5.95 -7.32 -5.90
C THR A 19 -5.24 -6.20 -6.66
N ASP A 20 -3.92 -6.33 -6.87
CA ASP A 20 -3.13 -5.36 -7.64
C ASP A 20 -3.68 -5.15 -9.06
N ARG A 21 -4.34 -6.17 -9.61
CA ARG A 21 -5.01 -6.13 -10.92
C ARG A 21 -6.27 -5.26 -10.90
N GLU A 22 -7.10 -5.36 -9.87
CA GLU A 22 -8.29 -4.53 -9.72
C GLU A 22 -7.92 -3.07 -9.48
N ILE A 23 -6.88 -2.84 -8.68
CA ILE A 23 -6.33 -1.49 -8.42
C ILE A 23 -5.75 -0.90 -9.71
N SER A 24 -4.97 -1.69 -10.47
CA SER A 24 -4.40 -1.30 -11.76
C SER A 24 -5.50 -0.88 -12.75
N LYS A 25 -6.58 -1.67 -12.85
CA LYS A 25 -7.74 -1.35 -13.70
C LYS A 25 -8.44 -0.06 -13.25
N LYS A 26 -8.69 0.09 -11.95
CA LYS A 26 -9.45 1.24 -11.40
C LYS A 26 -8.67 2.56 -11.46
N LEU A 27 -7.35 2.50 -11.31
CA LEU A 27 -6.49 3.67 -11.33
C LEU A 27 -5.84 3.93 -12.70
N HIS A 28 -6.13 3.11 -13.72
CA HIS A 28 -5.51 3.18 -15.06
C HIS A 28 -3.98 3.22 -15.03
N VAL A 29 -3.37 2.49 -14.09
CA VAL A 29 -1.91 2.40 -13.93
C VAL A 29 -1.44 0.99 -14.22
N VAL A 30 -0.20 0.84 -14.70
CA VAL A 30 0.38 -0.48 -14.97
C VAL A 30 0.47 -1.31 -13.69
N HIS A 31 0.08 -2.58 -13.77
CA HIS A 31 0.08 -3.53 -12.65
C HIS A 31 1.40 -3.54 -11.87
N GLN A 32 2.54 -3.55 -12.57
CA GLN A 32 3.86 -3.55 -11.96
C GLN A 32 4.11 -2.31 -11.06
N ALA A 33 3.56 -1.15 -11.43
CA ALA A 33 3.67 0.06 -10.62
C ALA A 33 2.86 -0.06 -9.33
N VAL A 34 1.70 -0.73 -9.37
CA VAL A 34 0.90 -1.03 -8.17
C VAL A 34 1.65 -2.00 -7.26
N SER A 35 2.16 -3.11 -7.79
CA SER A 35 2.89 -4.12 -7.00
C SER A 35 4.14 -3.54 -6.34
N LYS A 36 4.92 -2.71 -7.05
CA LYS A 36 6.09 -2.02 -6.48
C LYS A 36 5.68 -1.07 -5.34
N ARG A 37 4.66 -0.25 -5.55
CA ARG A 37 4.16 0.70 -4.54
C ARG A 37 3.62 -0.03 -3.31
N ARG A 38 2.93 -1.16 -3.50
CA ARG A 38 2.40 -1.99 -2.42
C ARG A 38 3.51 -2.61 -1.58
N LEU A 39 4.55 -3.15 -2.22
CA LEU A 39 5.68 -3.75 -1.53
C LEU A 39 6.44 -2.73 -0.66
N VAL A 40 6.73 -1.54 -1.21
CA VAL A 40 7.39 -0.46 -0.45
C VAL A 40 6.54 -0.04 0.74
N THR A 41 5.23 0.12 0.53
CA THR A 41 4.29 0.49 1.60
C THR A 41 4.23 -0.56 2.71
N LEU A 42 4.19 -1.84 2.34
CA LEU A 42 4.17 -2.95 3.30
C LEU A 42 5.44 -2.96 4.15
N LYS A 43 6.60 -2.70 3.53
CA LYS A 43 7.87 -2.59 4.24
C LYS A 43 7.90 -1.41 5.22
N GLU A 44 7.45 -0.22 4.77
CA GLU A 44 7.35 0.96 5.64
C GLU A 44 6.38 0.71 6.82
N LEU A 45 5.26 0.03 6.56
CA LEU A 45 4.29 -0.32 7.60
C LEU A 45 4.88 -1.34 8.59
N TYR A 46 5.58 -2.35 8.09
CA TYR A 46 6.27 -3.32 8.92
C TYR A 46 7.31 -2.64 9.82
N GLU A 47 8.17 -1.79 9.26
CA GLU A 47 9.17 -1.03 10.01
C GLU A 47 8.52 -0.13 11.07
N TYR A 48 7.38 0.49 10.73
CA TYR A 48 6.61 1.30 11.67
C TYR A 48 6.05 0.44 12.82
N LEU A 49 5.43 -0.71 12.52
CA LEU A 49 4.81 -1.58 13.52
C LEU A 49 5.85 -2.20 14.47
N VAL A 50 6.98 -2.66 13.94
CA VAL A 50 8.10 -3.16 14.74
C VAL A 50 8.63 -2.07 15.67
N LYS A 51 8.74 -0.82 15.17
CA LYS A 51 9.16 0.32 15.99
C LYS A 51 8.18 0.62 17.13
N GLU A 52 6.88 0.45 16.90
CA GLU A 52 5.84 0.60 17.93
C GLU A 52 5.76 -0.61 18.88
N GLY A 53 6.63 -1.62 18.73
CA GLY A 53 6.71 -2.78 19.61
C GLY A 53 5.71 -3.89 19.28
N PHE A 54 5.08 -3.85 18.10
CA PHE A 54 4.24 -4.94 17.63
C PHE A 54 5.09 -6.07 17.06
N GLU A 55 4.91 -7.27 17.62
CA GLU A 55 5.43 -8.50 17.02
C GLU A 55 4.61 -8.83 15.78
N TRP A 56 5.27 -8.83 14.62
CA TRP A 56 4.66 -9.32 13.40
C TRP A 56 4.88 -10.84 13.37
N PRO A 57 3.84 -11.68 13.44
CA PRO A 57 4.02 -13.11 13.37
C PRO A 57 4.73 -13.44 12.06
N ASP A 58 5.82 -14.19 12.19
CA ASP A 58 6.77 -14.48 11.12
C ASP A 58 6.09 -14.89 9.80
N MET A 59 6.67 -14.41 8.71
CA MET A 59 6.41 -14.87 7.34
C MET A 59 6.58 -16.39 7.21
#